data_AF-A0AAN5CW63-F1
#
_entry.id   AF-A0AAN5CW63-F1
#
_cell.length_a   1.000
_cell.length_b   1.000
_cell.length_c   1.000
_cell.angle_alpha   90.00
_cell.angle_beta   90.00
_cell.angle_gamma   90.00
#
_symmetry.space_group_name_H-M   'P 1'
#
loop_
_entity.id
_entity.type
_entity.pdbx_description
1 polymer ?
#
loop_
_entity_poly.entity_id
_entity_poly.type
_entity_poly.pdbx_seq_one_letter_code
_entity_poly.pdbx_strand_id
1 'polypeptide(L)'
;LASITDRHTRWYVQDHKGKIVLKTTHVPGRFLHSQPDGSVKLFPRPEEWTPIKNEDGSWSLQGKDGSWLSAHRTDGSLCTVPIIGESERFWLESW
;
A
#
# COMPACT_ATOMS: atom_id res chain seq x y z
N LEU A 1 9.75 21.37 13.40
CA LEU A 1 9.16 21.53 12.06
C LEU A 1 7.91 20.67 12.04
N ALA A 2 6.73 21.28 11.93
CA ALA A 2 5.47 20.57 12.01
C ALA A 2 5.33 19.62 10.81
N SER A 3 5.24 18.31 11.06
CA SER A 3 4.78 17.34 10.07
C SER A 3 3.32 17.68 9.77
N ILE A 4 3.08 18.30 8.62
CA ILE A 4 1.74 18.44 8.06
C ILE A 4 1.33 17.02 7.68
N THR A 5 0.77 16.29 8.64
CA THR A 5 0.12 15.02 8.35
C THR A 5 -1.19 15.36 7.68
N ASP A 6 -1.17 15.43 6.35
CA ASP A 6 -2.39 15.51 5.58
C ASP A 6 -3.26 14.29 5.94
N ARG A 7 -4.49 14.52 6.40
CA ARG A 7 -5.39 13.42 6.78
C ARG A 7 -5.67 12.50 5.59
N HIS A 8 -5.46 12.99 4.36
CA HIS A 8 -5.66 12.26 3.12
C HIS A 8 -4.60 11.20 2.80
N THR A 9 -3.43 11.23 3.43
CA THR A 9 -2.38 10.22 3.21
C THR A 9 -2.43 9.06 4.22
N ARG A 10 -3.45 9.04 5.09
CA ARG A 10 -3.61 8.02 6.12
C ARG A 10 -4.41 6.82 5.60
N TRP A 11 -3.85 5.64 5.83
CA TRP A 11 -4.45 4.35 5.49
C TRP A 11 -4.68 3.54 6.75
N TYR A 12 -5.84 2.91 6.86
CA TYR A 12 -6.05 1.87 7.85
C TYR A 12 -5.49 0.55 7.31
N VAL A 13 -4.52 0.00 8.03
CA VAL A 13 -4.02 -1.35 7.82
C VAL A 13 -4.84 -2.28 8.69
N GLN A 14 -5.63 -3.16 8.07
CA GLN A 14 -6.43 -4.14 8.80
C GLN A 14 -5.88 -5.54 8.52
N ASP A 15 -5.59 -6.30 9.59
CA ASP A 15 -5.22 -7.72 9.47
C ASP A 15 -6.40 -8.52 8.92
N HIS A 16 -6.06 -9.44 8.03
CA HIS A 16 -6.98 -10.42 7.46
C HIS A 16 -6.25 -11.77 7.36
N LYS A 17 -6.08 -12.44 8.50
CA LYS A 17 -5.52 -13.81 8.60
C LYS A 17 -4.10 -13.92 8.03
N GLY A 18 -3.22 -12.99 8.43
CA GLY A 18 -1.82 -12.96 7.96
C GLY A 18 -1.60 -12.23 6.63
N LYS A 19 -2.68 -11.72 6.03
CA LYS A 19 -2.63 -10.70 4.98
C LYS A 19 -3.16 -9.38 5.52
N ILE A 20 -3.08 -8.33 4.73
CA ILE A 20 -3.66 -7.03 5.08
C ILE A 20 -4.60 -6.52 4.00
N VAL A 21 -5.53 -5.69 4.40
CA VAL A 21 -6.29 -4.82 3.48
C VAL A 21 -5.97 -3.37 3.82
N LEU A 22 -5.77 -2.55 2.78
CA LEU A 22 -5.49 -1.13 2.92
C LEU A 22 -6.75 -0.33 2.65
N LYS A 23 -7.34 0.25 3.69
CA LYS A 23 -8.60 1.02 3.60
C LYS A 23 -8.30 2.51 3.66
N THR A 24 -8.86 3.26 2.71
CA THR A 24 -8.75 4.72 2.73
C THR A 24 -9.62 5.32 3.83
N THR A 25 -9.15 6.42 4.42
CA THR A 25 -9.94 7.24 5.35
C THR A 25 -10.91 8.16 4.61
N HIS A 26 -10.65 8.46 3.33
CA HIS A 26 -11.34 9.51 2.59
C HIS A 26 -12.65 9.04 1.96
N VAL A 27 -12.68 7.81 1.44
CA VAL A 27 -13.87 7.23 0.80
C VAL A 27 -14.30 5.98 1.57
N PRO A 28 -15.29 6.08 2.48
CA PRO A 28 -15.73 4.95 3.27
C PRO A 28 -16.09 3.73 2.42
N GLY A 29 -15.63 2.56 2.87
CA GLY A 29 -15.88 1.29 2.19
C GLY A 29 -15.05 1.06 0.91
N ARG A 30 -13.99 1.86 0.69
CA ARG A 30 -13.03 1.63 -0.42
C ARG A 30 -11.68 1.14 0.08
N PHE A 31 -11.04 0.33 -0.74
CA PHE A 31 -9.77 -0.33 -0.48
C PHE A 31 -8.80 -0.09 -1.62
N LEU A 32 -7.51 -0.11 -1.33
CA LEU A 32 -6.46 -0.09 -2.33
C LEU A 32 -6.46 -1.42 -3.10
N HIS A 33 -6.53 -1.34 -4.42
CA HIS A 33 -6.70 -2.50 -5.29
C HIS A 33 -5.90 -2.34 -6.59
N SER A 34 -4.99 -3.27 -6.86
CA SER A 34 -4.26 -3.45 -8.11
C SER A 34 -5.20 -3.81 -9.25
N GLN A 35 -4.89 -3.34 -10.45
CA GLN A 35 -5.63 -3.64 -11.66
C GLN A 35 -4.76 -4.49 -12.59
N PRO A 36 -5.35 -5.25 -13.53
CA PRO A 36 -4.58 -6.04 -14.49
C PRO A 36 -3.59 -5.24 -15.35
N ASP A 37 -3.78 -3.93 -15.48
CA ASP A 37 -2.89 -3.01 -16.21
C ASP A 37 -1.73 -2.46 -15.35
N GLY A 38 -1.59 -2.93 -14.11
CA GLY A 38 -0.58 -2.47 -13.15
C GLY A 38 -0.94 -1.17 -12.42
N SER A 39 -2.06 -0.53 -12.74
CA SER A 39 -2.53 0.63 -11.99
C SER A 39 -3.10 0.23 -10.64
N VAL A 40 -3.06 1.13 -9.66
CA VAL A 40 -3.67 0.94 -8.35
C VAL A 40 -4.80 1.94 -8.15
N LYS A 41 -5.99 1.46 -7.75
CA LYS A 41 -7.21 2.27 -7.64
C LYS A 41 -7.95 1.94 -6.35
N LEU A 42 -8.88 2.83 -5.98
CA LEU A 42 -9.83 2.57 -4.90
C LEU A 42 -11.00 1.71 -5.40
N PHE A 43 -11.21 0.56 -4.78
CA PHE A 43 -12.25 -0.39 -5.18
C PHE A 43 -13.14 -0.79 -3.98
N PRO A 44 -14.43 -1.12 -4.18
CA PRO A 44 -15.33 -1.46 -3.06
C PRO A 44 -15.13 -2.89 -2.55
N ARG A 45 -14.43 -3.76 -3.30
CA ARG A 45 -14.00 -5.06 -2.81
C ARG A 45 -12.56 -4.94 -2.29
N PRO A 46 -12.23 -5.57 -1.15
CA PRO A 46 -10.87 -5.55 -0.63
C PRO A 46 -9.96 -6.39 -1.51
N GLU A 47 -8.75 -5.89 -1.73
CA GLU A 47 -7.62 -6.72 -2.13
C GLU A 47 -6.79 -7.06 -0.89
N GLU A 48 -6.40 -8.32 -0.81
CA GLU A 48 -5.50 -8.79 0.22
C GLU A 48 -4.05 -8.68 -0.26
N TRP A 49 -3.25 -7.95 0.49
CA TRP A 49 -1.81 -7.82 0.26
C TRP A 49 -1.08 -8.73 1.23
N THR A 50 -0.05 -9.43 0.73
CA THR A 50 0.85 -10.21 1.58
C THR A 50 1.96 -9.28 2.08
N PRO A 51 2.00 -8.94 3.38
CA PRO A 51 3.06 -8.11 3.93
C PRO A 51 4.32 -8.94 4.16
N ILE A 52 5.46 -8.44 3.67
CA ILE A 52 6.76 -9.07 3.84
C ILE A 52 7.68 -8.09 4.54
N LYS A 53 8.24 -8.50 5.68
CA LYS A 53 9.15 -7.68 6.46
C LYS A 53 10.57 -7.87 5.93
N ASN A 54 11.21 -6.76 5.59
CA ASN A 54 12.58 -6.71 5.10
C ASN A 54 13.59 -6.68 6.27
N GLU A 55 14.86 -6.99 5.98
CA GLU A 55 15.94 -7.00 6.99
C GLU A 55 16.17 -5.62 7.62
N ASP A 56 15.98 -4.55 6.84
CA ASP A 56 16.07 -3.16 7.31
C ASP A 56 14.89 -2.75 8.19
N GLY A 57 13.87 -3.60 8.34
CA GLY A 57 12.65 -3.33 9.11
C GLY A 57 11.54 -2.66 8.32
N SER A 58 11.76 -2.30 7.05
CA SER A 58 10.70 -1.87 6.14
C SER A 58 9.79 -3.04 5.74
N TRP A 59 8.68 -2.73 5.08
CA TRP A 59 7.73 -3.71 4.58
C TRP A 59 7.57 -3.60 3.07
N SER A 60 7.43 -4.73 2.39
CA SER A 60 6.99 -4.81 1.00
C SER A 60 5.64 -5.51 0.93
N LEU A 61 4.77 -5.06 0.03
CA LEU A 61 3.40 -5.54 -0.07
C LEU A 61 3.18 -6.21 -1.41
N GLN A 62 2.95 -7.52 -1.39
CA GLN A 62 2.76 -8.32 -2.60
C GLN A 62 1.26 -8.55 -2.88
N GLY A 63 0.84 -8.24 -4.10
CA GLY A 63 -0.50 -8.54 -4.61
C GLY A 63 -0.67 -10.04 -4.95
N LYS A 64 -1.90 -10.42 -5.29
CA LYS A 64 -2.24 -11.84 -5.58
C LYS A 64 -1.53 -12.40 -6.81
N ASP A 65 -1.21 -11.56 -7.77
CA ASP A 65 -0.52 -11.91 -9.01
C ASP A 65 1.02 -11.97 -8.86
N GLY A 66 1.54 -11.75 -7.64
CA GLY A 66 2.96 -11.73 -7.35
C GLY A 66 3.63 -10.37 -7.58
N SER A 67 2.90 -9.37 -8.07
CA SER A 67 3.40 -8.00 -8.24
C SER A 67 3.50 -7.26 -6.90
N TRP A 68 4.34 -6.23 -6.85
CA TRP A 68 4.64 -5.46 -5.64
C TRP A 68 4.05 -4.08 -5.71
N LEU A 69 3.42 -3.63 -4.63
CA LEU A 69 2.97 -2.24 -4.52
C LEU A 69 4.17 -1.30 -4.56
N SER A 70 4.13 -0.34 -5.47
CA SER A 70 5.13 0.70 -5.64
C SER A 70 4.51 2.07 -5.40
N ALA A 71 5.24 2.93 -4.67
CA ALA A 71 4.91 4.35 -4.55
C ALA A 71 6.00 5.18 -5.22
N HIS A 72 5.63 5.81 -6.33
CA HIS A 72 6.57 6.58 -7.11
C HIS A 72 6.88 7.91 -6.42
N ARG A 73 8.15 8.13 -6.07
CA ARG A 73 8.57 9.24 -5.20
C ARG A 73 8.38 10.62 -5.80
N THR A 74 8.32 10.74 -7.13
CA THR A 74 8.28 12.04 -7.80
C THR A 74 6.87 12.62 -7.91
N ASP A 75 5.86 11.78 -8.09
CA ASP A 75 4.46 12.22 -8.30
C ASP A 75 3.47 11.63 -7.29
N GLY A 76 3.93 10.73 -6.41
CA GLY A 76 3.09 10.06 -5.41
C GLY A 76 2.11 9.06 -6.01
N SER A 77 2.27 8.69 -7.28
CA SER A 77 1.43 7.69 -7.92
C SER A 77 1.70 6.28 -7.37
N LEU A 78 0.64 5.47 -7.33
CA LEU A 78 0.71 4.07 -6.93
C LEU A 78 0.53 3.17 -8.15
N CYS A 79 1.40 2.17 -8.28
CA CYS A 79 1.32 1.13 -9.30
C CYS A 79 1.78 -0.20 -8.71
N THR A 80 1.72 -1.27 -9.51
CA THR A 80 2.38 -2.53 -9.20
C THR A 80 3.52 -2.79 -10.16
N VAL A 81 4.61 -3.38 -9.64
CA VAL A 81 5.83 -3.69 -10.39
C VAL A 81 6.25 -5.15 -10.16
N PRO A 82 6.96 -5.79 -11.10
CA PRO A 82 7.36 -7.19 -10.95
C PRO A 82 8.56 -7.42 -10.02
N ILE A 83 9.34 -6.38 -9.69
CA ILE A 83 10.60 -6.48 -8.96
C ILE A 83 10.61 -5.45 -7.82
N ILE A 84 11.13 -5.84 -6.65
CA ILE A 84 11.30 -4.95 -5.49
C ILE A 84 12.55 -4.08 -5.65
N GLY A 85 12.38 -2.78 -5.47
CA GLY A 85 13.43 -1.78 -5.29
C GLY A 85 13.16 -0.91 -4.05
N GLU A 86 13.60 0.34 -4.09
CA GLU A 86 13.43 1.28 -2.96
C GLU A 86 12.04 1.91 -2.86
N SER A 87 11.25 1.88 -3.94
CA SER A 87 9.90 2.47 -4.00
C SER A 87 8.81 1.49 -3.53
N GLU A 88 9.19 0.23 -3.30
CA GLU A 88 8.35 -0.87 -2.81
C GLU A 88 8.63 -1.18 -1.33
N ARG A 89 9.32 -0.25 -0.64
CA ARG A 89 9.65 -0.33 0.79
C ARG A 89 8.88 0.72 1.57
N PHE A 90 8.02 0.26 2.46
CA PHE A 90 7.13 1.08 3.27
C PHE A 90 7.53 1.01 4.74
N TRP A 91 7.45 2.15 5.42
CA TRP A 91 7.66 2.24 6.87
C TRP A 91 6.31 2.45 7.56
N LEU A 92 6.12 1.77 8.68
CA LEU A 92 4.99 2.03 9.56
C LEU A 92 5.38 3.13 10.53
N GLU A 93 4.76 4.29 10.36
CA GLU A 93 4.91 5.39 11.32
C GLU A 93 3.97 5.19 12.49
N SER A 94 4.46 5.40 13.72
CA SER A 94 3.64 5.40 14.93
C SER A 94 3.00 6.76 15.10
N TRP A 95 1.69 6.78 15.38
CA TRP A 95 0.89 7.98 15.57
C TRP A 95 0.05 7.88 16.84
#